data_AF-A0AAN7DL13-F1
#
_entry.id   AF-A0AAN7DL13-F1
#
_cell.length_a   1.000
_cell.length_b   1.000
_cell.length_c   1.000
_cell.angle_alpha   90.00
_cell.angle_beta   90.00
_cell.angle_gamma   90.00
#
_symmetry.space_group_name_H-M   'P 1'
#
loop_
_entity.id
_entity.type
_entity.pdbx_description
1 polymer ?
#
loop_
_entity_poly.entity_id
_entity_poly.type
_entity_poly.pdbx_seq_one_letter_code
_entity_poly.pdbx_strand_id
1 'polypeptide(L)'
;MASPFAKKIAEPALDTYCKACKKKFSNEPTFTNHLKSAKHIANEKKLKPTSKGPANSQKLAVHPKVQEALSMLDQAEKSGNATVALTTYWTQAQTLYALKRPQYTEKALRMLIDLISTSPTTTFLPAQITSFLYNARLALARLLCIYQQLDGARSVYLDALASKWKLETPELLDIARRIRILSIQDLLDACDQLAIKYLTRERNRTKPAPALTDANNSIASILCEAAHLFAQEGQQCQSVLSEHVAIVLYATCSLVCPYEPTFGITKDDIYYLMIQVYTSLEDLDYKIVDIYALDSAHVWHMFNALLIAIEIDDLVRAQTIEASLKQLVYPDVQLLCSLYKQRSSLSIGHDTLQQQLDFVILLLEQTQDPLAIRNQTHKEQLDIIDRIRNCI
;
A
#
# COMPACT_ATOMS: atom_id res chain seq x y z
N MET A 1 -38.13 -91.14 -6.66
CA MET A 1 -37.20 -90.57 -7.66
C MET A 1 -36.21 -89.65 -6.96
N ALA A 2 -34.92 -90.00 -6.94
CA ALA A 2 -33.80 -89.12 -6.59
C ALA A 2 -32.54 -89.62 -7.33
N SER A 3 -31.77 -88.68 -7.86
CA SER A 3 -30.87 -88.79 -9.03
C SER A 3 -29.50 -89.44 -8.76
N PRO A 4 -28.90 -90.17 -9.73
CA PRO A 4 -27.63 -90.90 -9.62
C PRO A 4 -26.36 -90.07 -9.93
N PHE A 5 -26.39 -88.74 -9.81
CA PHE A 5 -25.25 -87.87 -10.13
C PHE A 5 -24.72 -87.13 -8.90
N ALA A 6 -24.04 -87.84 -8.00
CA ALA A 6 -23.08 -87.21 -7.11
C ALA A 6 -21.82 -86.84 -7.94
N LYS A 7 -21.84 -85.64 -8.53
CA LYS A 7 -20.66 -85.06 -9.20
C LYS A 7 -19.54 -84.90 -8.16
N LYS A 8 -18.42 -85.60 -8.40
CA LYS A 8 -17.11 -85.28 -7.82
C LYS A 8 -16.89 -83.78 -7.92
N ILE A 9 -16.72 -83.11 -6.78
CA ILE A 9 -16.21 -81.75 -6.71
C ILE A 9 -14.77 -81.84 -7.20
N ALA A 10 -14.51 -81.36 -8.42
CA ALA A 10 -13.15 -81.14 -8.89
C ALA A 10 -12.58 -80.00 -8.05
N GLU A 11 -11.57 -80.30 -7.23
CA GLU A 11 -10.78 -79.28 -6.56
C GLU A 11 -10.26 -78.29 -7.61
N PRO A 12 -10.38 -76.98 -7.39
CA PRO A 12 -9.80 -76.01 -8.29
C PRO A 12 -8.29 -76.18 -8.25
N ALA A 13 -7.69 -76.56 -9.37
CA ALA A 13 -6.24 -76.60 -9.53
C ALA A 13 -5.70 -75.20 -9.21
N LEU A 14 -5.06 -75.05 -8.05
CA LEU A 14 -4.42 -73.82 -7.61
C LEU A 14 -3.43 -73.38 -8.70
N ASP A 15 -3.70 -72.23 -9.31
CA ASP A 15 -2.88 -71.68 -10.38
C ASP A 15 -1.55 -71.17 -9.80
N THR A 16 -0.57 -72.07 -9.73
CA THR A 16 0.79 -71.80 -9.25
C THR A 16 1.65 -71.06 -10.29
N TYR A 17 1.03 -70.31 -11.19
CA TYR A 17 1.73 -69.51 -12.19
C TYR A 17 1.97 -68.07 -11.70
N CYS A 18 3.25 -67.72 -11.59
CA CYS A 18 3.66 -66.36 -11.29
C CYS A 18 3.72 -65.54 -12.59
N LYS A 19 2.72 -64.67 -12.80
CA LYS A 19 2.72 -63.71 -13.92
C LYS A 19 3.90 -62.74 -13.87
N ALA A 20 4.36 -62.35 -12.67
CA ALA A 20 5.45 -61.40 -12.50
C ALA A 20 6.82 -61.94 -12.96
N CYS A 21 7.03 -63.25 -12.80
CA CYS A 21 8.27 -63.92 -13.15
C CYS A 21 8.13 -64.86 -14.35
N LYS A 22 6.92 -64.97 -14.92
CA LYS A 22 6.54 -65.90 -15.99
C LYS A 22 6.94 -67.36 -15.70
N LYS A 23 6.79 -67.82 -14.45
CA LYS A 23 7.19 -69.16 -13.99
C LYS A 23 6.02 -69.92 -13.37
N LYS A 24 5.88 -71.20 -13.73
CA LYS A 24 4.93 -72.15 -13.11
C LYS A 24 5.64 -72.97 -12.05
N PHE A 25 5.02 -73.17 -10.89
CA PHE A 25 5.60 -73.92 -9.78
C PHE A 25 4.87 -75.24 -9.58
N SER A 26 5.58 -76.28 -9.17
CA SER A 26 5.05 -77.65 -9.09
C SER A 26 4.19 -77.91 -7.85
N ASN A 27 4.32 -77.08 -6.81
CA ASN A 27 3.51 -77.17 -5.59
C ASN A 27 3.32 -75.80 -4.93
N GLU A 28 2.28 -75.69 -4.09
CA GLU A 28 1.90 -74.46 -3.42
C GLU A 28 2.95 -73.90 -2.44
N PRO A 29 3.69 -74.72 -1.66
CA PRO A 29 4.73 -74.22 -0.75
C PRO A 29 5.90 -73.54 -1.49
N THR A 30 6.32 -74.09 -2.64
CA THR A 30 7.38 -73.45 -3.45
C THR A 30 6.90 -72.18 -4.12
N PHE A 31 5.63 -72.11 -4.50
CA PHE A 31 5.02 -70.89 -5.01
C PHE A 31 4.97 -69.79 -3.95
N THR A 32 4.51 -70.08 -2.73
CA THR A 32 4.46 -69.10 -1.63
C THR A 32 5.85 -68.61 -1.21
N ASN A 33 6.86 -69.49 -1.20
CA ASN A 33 8.25 -69.08 -0.96
C ASN A 33 8.79 -68.20 -2.10
N HIS A 34 8.42 -68.49 -3.35
CA HIS A 34 8.78 -67.65 -4.49
C HIS A 34 8.21 -66.23 -4.38
N LEU A 35 6.95 -66.06 -3.94
CA LEU A 35 6.31 -64.75 -3.76
C LEU A 35 7.07 -63.86 -2.76
N LYS A 36 7.76 -64.46 -1.78
CA LYS A 36 8.57 -63.73 -0.79
C LYS A 36 10.00 -63.45 -1.24
N SER A 37 10.42 -63.96 -2.40
CA SER A 37 11.80 -63.78 -2.87
C SER A 37 12.06 -62.34 -3.35
N ALA A 38 13.24 -61.79 -3.03
CA ALA A 38 13.63 -60.44 -3.45
C ALA A 38 13.54 -60.23 -4.97
N LYS A 39 13.82 -61.29 -5.74
CA LYS A 39 13.73 -61.29 -7.21
C LYS A 39 12.29 -61.20 -7.72
N HIS A 40 11.34 -61.85 -7.03
CA HIS A 40 9.92 -61.73 -7.33
C HIS A 40 9.42 -60.31 -7.02
N ILE A 41 9.72 -59.79 -5.83
CA ILE A 41 9.30 -58.45 -5.38
C ILE A 41 9.84 -57.36 -6.34
N ALA A 42 11.08 -57.49 -6.81
CA ALA A 42 11.65 -56.56 -7.80
C ALA A 42 10.94 -56.62 -9.15
N ASN A 43 10.53 -57.81 -9.60
CA ASN A 43 9.79 -57.98 -10.85
C ASN A 43 8.32 -57.53 -10.74
N GLU A 44 7.67 -57.74 -9.59
CA GLU A 44 6.33 -57.18 -9.34
C GLU A 44 6.34 -55.65 -9.35
N LYS A 45 7.34 -55.01 -8.75
CA LYS A 45 7.51 -53.54 -8.82
C LYS A 45 7.72 -53.00 -10.23
N LYS A 46 8.27 -53.81 -11.14
CA LYS A 46 8.43 -53.44 -12.57
C LYS A 46 7.15 -53.60 -13.37
N LEU A 47 6.29 -54.56 -13.00
CA LEU A 47 5.05 -54.88 -13.73
C LEU A 47 3.82 -54.13 -13.19
N LYS A 48 3.83 -53.75 -11.92
CA LYS A 48 2.90 -52.78 -11.34
C LYS A 48 3.69 -51.51 -11.02
N PRO A 49 3.91 -50.60 -11.98
CA PRO A 49 4.20 -49.23 -11.59
C PRO A 49 3.02 -48.81 -10.71
N THR A 50 3.31 -48.49 -9.44
CA THR A 50 2.33 -47.93 -8.52
C THR A 50 1.52 -46.89 -9.28
N SER A 51 0.19 -47.06 -9.29
CA SER A 51 -0.71 -46.19 -10.03
C SER A 51 -0.37 -44.75 -9.68
N LYS A 52 0.35 -44.09 -10.58
CA LYS A 52 0.41 -42.64 -10.60
C LYS A 52 -1.03 -42.23 -10.91
N GLY A 53 -1.79 -41.93 -9.86
CA GLY A 53 -2.84 -40.92 -10.00
C GLY A 53 -2.21 -39.67 -10.61
N PRO A 54 -2.99 -38.70 -11.12
CA PRO A 54 -2.45 -37.51 -11.74
C PRO A 54 -1.78 -36.64 -10.65
N ALA A 55 -0.57 -37.03 -10.24
CA ALA A 55 0.33 -36.25 -9.43
C ALA A 55 1.05 -35.31 -10.38
N ASN A 56 0.32 -34.30 -10.83
CA ASN A 56 0.92 -33.02 -11.16
C ASN A 56 1.38 -32.38 -9.83
N SER A 57 2.42 -32.96 -9.24
CA SER A 57 3.20 -32.33 -8.18
C SER A 57 4.65 -32.60 -8.51
N GLN A 58 5.16 -31.88 -9.51
CA GLN A 58 6.53 -31.41 -9.39
C GLN A 58 6.60 -30.67 -8.05
N LYS A 59 7.03 -31.34 -6.98
CA LYS A 59 7.52 -30.63 -5.80
C LYS A 59 8.72 -29.86 -6.30
N LEU A 60 8.48 -28.60 -6.67
CA LEU A 60 9.52 -27.60 -6.86
C LEU A 60 10.52 -27.80 -5.74
N ALA A 61 11.80 -28.00 -6.08
CA ALA A 61 12.85 -28.12 -5.08
C ALA A 61 12.87 -26.83 -4.26
N VAL A 62 12.27 -26.87 -3.08
CA VAL A 62 12.21 -25.73 -2.17
C VAL A 62 13.62 -25.53 -1.63
N HIS A 63 14.14 -24.31 -1.74
CA HIS A 63 15.47 -23.96 -1.26
C HIS A 63 15.65 -24.42 0.21
N PRO A 64 16.75 -25.08 0.61
CA PRO A 64 16.91 -25.67 1.94
C PRO A 64 16.61 -24.71 3.10
N LYS A 65 17.08 -23.45 2.99
CA LYS A 65 16.80 -22.39 3.98
C LYS A 65 15.32 -22.03 4.11
N VAL A 66 14.52 -22.19 3.06
CA VAL A 66 13.06 -21.99 3.15
C VAL A 66 12.44 -23.13 3.93
N GLN A 67 12.87 -24.37 3.71
CA GLN A 67 12.37 -25.53 4.44
C GLN A 67 12.76 -25.48 5.93
N GLU A 68 13.99 -25.04 6.23
CA GLU A 68 14.45 -24.79 7.60
C GLU A 68 13.60 -23.70 8.28
N ALA A 69 13.41 -22.54 7.63
CA ALA A 69 12.58 -21.46 8.15
C ALA A 69 11.14 -21.91 8.44
N LEU A 70 10.53 -22.67 7.52
CA LEU A 70 9.19 -23.23 7.70
C LEU A 70 9.13 -24.23 8.87
N SER A 71 10.14 -25.09 9.00
CA SER A 71 10.24 -26.01 10.15
C SER A 71 10.35 -25.24 11.47
N MET A 72 11.09 -24.13 11.51
CA MET A 72 11.20 -23.30 12.71
C MET A 72 9.88 -22.59 13.06
N LEU A 73 9.11 -22.14 12.05
CA LEU A 73 7.77 -21.59 12.26
C LEU A 73 6.83 -22.64 12.88
N ASP A 74 6.80 -23.85 12.33
CA ASP A 74 5.96 -24.94 12.83
C ASP A 74 6.35 -25.39 14.25
N GLN A 75 7.65 -25.34 14.58
CA GLN A 75 8.14 -25.62 15.94
C GLN A 75 7.74 -24.52 16.93
N ALA A 76 7.84 -23.25 16.52
CA ALA A 76 7.43 -22.11 17.33
C ALA A 76 5.93 -22.13 17.63
N GLU A 77 5.09 -22.48 16.65
CA GLU A 77 3.64 -22.59 16.80
C GLU A 77 3.23 -23.66 17.82
N LYS A 78 3.97 -24.76 17.85
CA LYS A 78 3.75 -25.86 18.81
C LYS A 78 4.44 -25.60 20.14
N SER A 79 5.25 -24.55 20.25
CA SER A 79 5.98 -24.25 21.48
C SER A 79 5.04 -23.60 22.50
N GLY A 80 5.15 -23.99 23.77
CA GLY A 80 4.46 -23.29 24.87
C GLY A 80 5.14 -21.99 25.29
N ASN A 81 6.20 -21.56 24.59
CA ASN A 81 7.00 -20.39 24.97
C ASN A 81 6.79 -19.23 23.99
N ALA A 82 5.90 -18.31 24.37
CA ALA A 82 5.54 -17.17 23.54
C ALA A 82 6.73 -16.24 23.24
N THR A 83 7.67 -16.04 24.17
CA THR A 83 8.88 -15.22 23.93
C THR A 83 9.70 -15.78 22.76
N VAL A 84 9.93 -17.10 22.76
CA VAL A 84 10.68 -17.79 21.71
C VAL A 84 9.90 -17.74 20.40
N ALA A 85 8.59 -17.97 20.44
CA ALA A 85 7.74 -17.94 19.26
C ALA A 85 7.73 -16.55 18.59
N LEU A 86 7.57 -15.47 19.35
CA LEU A 86 7.62 -14.09 18.84
C LEU A 86 8.93 -13.80 18.10
N THR A 87 10.06 -14.11 18.74
CA THR A 87 11.39 -13.89 18.17
C THR A 87 11.59 -14.72 16.91
N THR A 88 11.10 -15.97 16.92
CA THR A 88 11.20 -16.88 15.79
C THR A 88 10.36 -16.38 14.61
N TYR A 89 9.10 -16.02 14.81
CA TYR A 89 8.24 -15.52 13.75
C TYR A 89 8.80 -14.26 13.09
N TRP A 90 9.30 -13.31 13.88
CA TRP A 90 9.95 -12.11 13.34
C TRP A 90 11.19 -12.44 12.50
N THR A 91 12.10 -13.24 13.05
CA THR A 91 13.38 -13.58 12.39
C THR A 91 13.16 -14.39 11.10
N GLN A 92 12.20 -15.34 11.14
CA GLN A 92 11.88 -16.14 9.97
C GLN A 92 11.12 -15.34 8.91
N ALA A 93 10.26 -14.38 9.28
CA ALA A 93 9.64 -13.47 8.31
C ALA A 93 10.70 -12.69 7.51
N GLN A 94 11.72 -12.14 8.19
CA GLN A 94 12.84 -11.44 7.54
C GLN A 94 13.63 -12.36 6.60
N THR A 95 13.92 -13.58 7.06
CA THR A 95 14.63 -14.60 6.26
C THR A 95 13.85 -14.98 5.01
N LEU A 96 12.55 -15.24 5.14
CA LEU A 96 11.67 -15.61 4.03
C LEU A 96 11.50 -14.44 3.04
N TYR A 97 11.46 -13.19 3.54
CA TYR A 97 11.43 -12.01 2.68
C TYR A 97 12.71 -11.87 1.86
N ALA A 98 13.89 -12.03 2.48
CA ALA A 98 15.17 -12.00 1.79
C ALA A 98 15.30 -13.11 0.74
N LEU A 99 14.65 -14.26 0.96
CA LEU A 99 14.57 -15.38 0.02
C LEU A 99 13.46 -15.21 -1.04
N LYS A 100 12.80 -14.04 -1.09
CA LYS A 100 11.72 -13.70 -2.03
C LYS A 100 10.56 -14.70 -1.97
N ARG A 101 10.14 -15.08 -0.74
CA ARG A 101 9.03 -16.00 -0.48
C ARG A 101 7.84 -15.30 0.16
N PRO A 102 7.09 -14.48 -0.60
CA PRO A 102 6.09 -13.57 -0.04
C PRO A 102 4.95 -14.25 0.71
N GLN A 103 4.42 -15.37 0.21
CA GLN A 103 3.34 -16.10 0.88
C GLN A 103 3.77 -16.61 2.27
N TYR A 104 5.02 -17.07 2.38
CA TYR A 104 5.55 -17.55 3.66
C TYR A 104 5.95 -16.40 4.58
N THR A 105 6.43 -15.28 4.03
CA THR A 105 6.64 -14.04 4.79
C THR A 105 5.32 -13.54 5.38
N GLU A 106 4.26 -13.47 4.58
CA GLU A 106 2.93 -13.06 5.01
C GLU A 106 2.42 -13.97 6.14
N LYS A 107 2.51 -15.30 5.96
CA LYS A 107 2.13 -16.28 6.98
C LYS A 107 2.86 -16.01 8.31
N ALA A 108 4.19 -15.85 8.27
CA ALA A 108 4.99 -15.60 9.46
C ALA A 108 4.61 -14.28 10.17
N LEU A 109 4.36 -13.22 9.39
CA LEU A 109 3.93 -11.92 9.94
C LEU A 109 2.54 -12.00 10.58
N ARG A 110 1.58 -12.71 9.95
CA ARG A 110 0.25 -12.93 10.53
C ARG A 110 0.31 -13.74 11.81
N MET A 111 1.08 -14.84 11.84
CA MET A 111 1.29 -15.63 13.05
C MET A 111 1.87 -14.79 14.20
N LEU A 112 2.79 -13.87 13.90
CA LEU A 112 3.34 -12.92 14.87
C LEU A 112 2.28 -11.95 15.40
N ILE A 113 1.51 -11.32 14.52
CA ILE A 113 0.45 -10.38 14.88
C ILE A 113 -0.63 -11.06 15.71
N ASP A 114 -1.07 -12.25 15.31
CA ASP A 114 -2.09 -13.05 15.99
C ASP A 114 -1.60 -13.45 17.39
N LEU A 115 -0.37 -13.96 17.49
CA LEU A 115 0.22 -14.32 18.77
C LEU A 115 0.23 -13.13 19.72
N ILE A 116 0.71 -11.95 19.30
CA ILE A 116 0.71 -10.75 20.16
C ILE A 116 -0.70 -10.33 20.54
N SER A 117 -1.65 -10.39 19.60
CA SER A 117 -3.03 -9.96 19.81
C SER A 117 -3.78 -10.83 20.84
N THR A 118 -3.36 -12.08 21.03
CA THR A 118 -3.87 -12.95 22.12
C THR A 118 -3.33 -12.60 23.51
N SER A 119 -2.50 -11.55 23.63
CA SER A 119 -1.90 -11.08 24.89
C SER A 119 -1.16 -12.19 25.68
N PRO A 120 -0.15 -12.84 25.06
CA PRO A 120 0.51 -13.98 25.66
C PRO A 120 1.45 -13.52 26.78
N THR A 121 1.68 -14.40 27.76
CA THR A 121 2.70 -14.17 28.79
C THR A 121 4.08 -14.27 28.15
N THR A 122 4.85 -13.17 28.19
CA THR A 122 6.21 -13.10 27.63
C THR A 122 7.17 -12.46 28.64
N THR A 123 8.46 -12.62 28.39
CA THR A 123 9.53 -11.96 29.16
C THR A 123 9.88 -10.58 28.62
N PHE A 124 9.21 -10.12 27.55
CA PHE A 124 9.46 -8.82 26.94
C PHE A 124 8.73 -7.70 27.68
N LEU A 125 9.32 -6.51 27.67
CA LEU A 125 8.67 -5.32 28.18
C LEU A 125 7.51 -4.90 27.25
N PRO A 126 6.45 -4.24 27.78
CA PRO A 126 5.31 -3.79 26.96
C PRO A 126 5.71 -2.92 25.75
N ALA A 127 6.74 -2.08 25.91
CA ALA A 127 7.27 -1.26 24.81
C ALA A 127 7.90 -2.11 23.69
N GLN A 128 8.55 -3.22 24.04
CA GLN A 128 9.12 -4.15 23.06
C GLN A 128 8.01 -4.90 22.31
N ILE A 129 6.96 -5.34 23.01
CA ILE A 129 5.79 -5.96 22.37
C ILE A 129 5.10 -4.99 21.41
N THR A 130 4.93 -3.72 21.83
CA THR A 130 4.36 -2.66 20.97
C THR A 130 5.22 -2.45 19.73
N SER A 131 6.55 -2.43 19.87
CA SER A 131 7.48 -2.29 18.76
C SER A 131 7.42 -3.48 17.80
N PHE A 132 7.40 -4.71 18.31
CA PHE A 132 7.24 -5.92 17.48
C PHE A 132 5.94 -5.88 16.68
N LEU A 133 4.82 -5.58 17.35
CA LEU A 133 3.51 -5.51 16.70
C LEU A 133 3.47 -4.45 15.60
N TYR A 134 3.96 -3.25 15.92
CA TYR A 134 4.01 -2.14 14.97
C TYR A 134 4.86 -2.48 13.74
N ASN A 135 6.08 -2.98 13.94
CA ASN A 135 6.97 -3.32 12.84
C ASN A 135 6.43 -4.50 12.00
N ALA A 136 5.79 -5.48 12.64
CA ALA A 136 5.14 -6.58 11.95
C ALA A 136 3.96 -6.11 11.07
N ARG A 137 3.10 -5.23 11.60
CA ARG A 137 2.00 -4.63 10.84
C ARG A 137 2.51 -3.79 9.68
N LEU A 138 3.49 -2.92 9.92
CA LEU A 138 4.06 -2.10 8.85
C LEU A 138 4.71 -2.94 7.74
N ALA A 139 5.48 -3.96 8.11
CA ALA A 139 6.06 -4.90 7.15
C ALA A 139 4.98 -5.67 6.36
N LEU A 140 3.91 -6.11 7.04
CA LEU A 140 2.79 -6.79 6.40
C LEU A 140 2.05 -5.87 5.43
N ALA A 141 1.73 -4.64 5.84
CA ALA A 141 1.04 -3.67 5.00
C ALA A 141 1.83 -3.37 3.71
N ARG A 142 3.14 -3.12 3.84
CA ARG A 142 4.04 -2.92 2.69
C ARG A 142 4.13 -4.14 1.78
N LEU A 143 4.19 -5.35 2.35
CA LEU A 143 4.16 -6.59 1.58
C LEU A 143 2.86 -6.70 0.79
N LEU A 144 1.71 -6.45 1.42
CA LEU A 144 0.40 -6.48 0.78
C LEU A 144 0.30 -5.44 -0.36
N CYS A 145 0.86 -4.24 -0.20
CA CYS A 145 0.96 -3.25 -1.28
C CYS A 145 1.75 -3.78 -2.49
N ILE A 146 2.90 -4.44 -2.27
CA ILE A 146 3.71 -5.02 -3.35
C ILE A 146 2.91 -6.04 -4.17
N TYR A 147 2.00 -6.78 -3.53
CA TYR A 147 1.15 -7.78 -4.17
C TYR A 147 -0.27 -7.27 -4.50
N GLN A 148 -0.48 -5.96 -4.51
CA GLN A 148 -1.76 -5.31 -4.89
C GLN A 148 -2.96 -5.77 -4.04
N GLN A 149 -2.73 -6.22 -2.81
CA GLN A 149 -3.78 -6.55 -1.84
C GLN A 149 -4.15 -5.31 -1.01
N LEU A 150 -4.68 -4.29 -1.68
CA LEU A 150 -4.77 -2.93 -1.15
C LEU A 150 -5.73 -2.81 0.04
N ASP A 151 -6.87 -3.49 0.03
CA ASP A 151 -7.82 -3.44 1.16
C ASP A 151 -7.22 -4.01 2.44
N GLY A 152 -6.50 -5.13 2.33
CA GLY A 152 -5.75 -5.70 3.44
C GLY A 152 -4.65 -4.75 3.91
N ALA A 153 -3.91 -4.14 2.99
CA ALA A 153 -2.86 -3.18 3.33
C ALA A 153 -3.41 -1.96 4.09
N ARG A 154 -4.53 -1.38 3.63
CA ARG A 154 -5.20 -0.23 4.26
C ARG A 154 -5.58 -0.52 5.70
N SER A 155 -6.24 -1.65 5.94
CA SER A 155 -6.63 -2.06 7.31
C SER A 155 -5.41 -2.19 8.22
N VAL A 156 -4.35 -2.85 7.74
CA VAL A 156 -3.14 -3.08 8.55
C VAL A 156 -2.38 -1.77 8.81
N TYR A 157 -2.39 -0.82 7.88
CA TYR A 157 -1.83 0.53 8.10
C TYR A 157 -2.55 1.28 9.22
N LEU A 158 -3.88 1.31 9.18
CA LEU A 158 -4.69 1.97 10.20
C LEU A 158 -4.45 1.33 11.59
N ASP A 159 -4.34 0.00 11.65
CA ASP A 159 -3.99 -0.72 12.89
C ASP A 159 -2.58 -0.38 13.41
N ALA A 160 -1.61 -0.16 12.52
CA ALA A 160 -0.25 0.23 12.88
C ALA A 160 -0.22 1.65 13.47
N LEU A 161 -0.93 2.60 12.83
CA LEU A 161 -1.04 3.98 13.29
C LEU A 161 -1.77 4.09 14.63
N ALA A 162 -2.90 3.40 14.78
CA ALA A 162 -3.67 3.37 16.02
C ALA A 162 -2.85 2.78 17.19
N SER A 163 -2.14 1.68 16.96
CA SER A 163 -1.41 1.01 18.04
C SER A 163 -0.22 1.81 18.59
N LYS A 164 0.68 2.28 17.72
CA LYS A 164 1.91 2.99 18.13
C LYS A 164 1.68 4.47 18.39
N TRP A 165 0.98 5.13 17.47
CA TRP A 165 0.84 6.59 17.46
C TRP A 165 -0.48 7.09 18.05
N LYS A 166 -1.39 6.18 18.41
CA LYS A 166 -2.69 6.49 19.04
C LYS A 166 -3.61 7.34 18.17
N LEU A 167 -3.46 7.21 16.84
CA LEU A 167 -4.41 7.76 15.87
C LEU A 167 -5.56 6.75 15.72
N GLU A 168 -6.59 6.90 16.55
CA GLU A 168 -7.66 5.92 16.64
C GLU A 168 -8.43 5.86 15.31
N THR A 169 -8.57 4.63 14.76
CA THR A 169 -9.22 4.42 13.46
C THR A 169 -10.67 4.95 13.42
N PRO A 170 -11.51 4.72 14.46
CA PRO A 170 -12.88 5.26 14.46
C PRO A 170 -12.94 6.78 14.38
N GLU A 171 -12.05 7.48 15.08
CA GLU A 171 -11.98 8.95 15.08
C GLU A 171 -11.53 9.48 13.71
N LEU A 172 -10.50 8.86 13.14
CA LEU A 172 -10.03 9.19 11.79
C LEU A 172 -11.13 9.00 10.74
N LEU A 173 -11.84 7.87 10.78
CA LEU A 173 -12.95 7.60 9.85
C LEU A 173 -14.13 8.56 10.07
N ASP A 174 -14.38 9.00 11.30
CA ASP A 174 -15.41 10.00 11.60
C ASP A 174 -15.10 11.37 10.99
N ILE A 175 -13.82 11.79 11.02
CA ILE A 175 -13.37 13.01 10.33
C ILE A 175 -13.53 12.83 8.81
N ALA A 176 -13.09 11.70 8.27
CA ALA A 176 -13.15 11.42 6.83
C ALA A 176 -14.61 11.39 6.29
N ARG A 177 -15.59 10.93 7.09
CA ARG A 177 -17.01 11.01 6.72
C ARG A 177 -17.52 12.44 6.57
N ARG A 178 -16.92 13.38 7.31
CA ARG A 178 -17.33 14.79 7.34
C ARG A 178 -16.49 15.67 6.41
N ILE A 179 -15.54 15.11 5.64
CA ILE A 179 -14.58 15.90 4.85
C ILE A 179 -15.23 16.94 3.93
N ARG A 180 -16.39 16.60 3.35
CA ARG A 180 -17.11 17.46 2.39
C ARG A 180 -17.80 18.66 3.04
N ILE A 181 -17.98 18.63 4.36
CA ILE A 181 -18.66 19.71 5.10
C ILE A 181 -17.72 20.47 6.03
N LEU A 182 -16.47 20.05 6.15
CA LEU A 182 -15.46 20.72 6.97
C LEU A 182 -14.75 21.78 6.15
N SER A 183 -14.54 22.96 6.75
CA SER A 183 -13.53 23.90 6.22
C SER A 183 -12.12 23.32 6.41
N ILE A 184 -11.12 23.85 5.72
CA ILE A 184 -9.72 23.43 5.94
C ILE A 184 -9.32 23.65 7.41
N GLN A 185 -9.73 24.76 8.02
CA GLN A 185 -9.40 25.03 9.42
C GLN A 185 -10.05 24.00 10.36
N ASP A 186 -11.34 23.69 10.16
CA ASP A 186 -12.02 22.69 10.99
C ASP A 186 -11.42 21.28 10.80
N LEU A 187 -10.97 20.96 9.58
CA LEU A 187 -10.24 19.73 9.29
C LEU A 187 -8.92 19.68 10.06
N LEU A 188 -8.12 20.75 10.01
CA LEU A 188 -6.85 20.82 10.72
C LEU A 188 -7.05 20.73 12.23
N ASP A 189 -8.06 21.41 12.78
CA ASP A 189 -8.38 21.34 14.21
C ASP A 189 -8.83 19.93 14.62
N ALA A 190 -9.63 19.25 13.79
CA ALA A 190 -10.00 17.85 14.03
C ALA A 190 -8.80 16.91 13.95
N CYS A 191 -7.90 17.11 12.98
CA CYS A 191 -6.65 16.35 12.86
C CYS A 191 -5.67 16.63 14.01
N ASP A 192 -5.68 17.84 14.57
CA ASP A 192 -4.93 18.20 15.77
C ASP A 192 -5.40 17.39 16.97
N GLN A 193 -6.72 17.30 17.16
CA GLN A 193 -7.33 16.48 18.21
C GLN A 193 -7.04 14.99 18.01
N LEU A 194 -7.11 14.49 16.78
CA LEU A 194 -6.76 13.10 16.45
C LEU A 194 -5.31 12.76 16.86
N ALA A 195 -4.37 13.67 16.60
CA ALA A 195 -2.96 13.49 16.91
C ALA A 195 -2.53 14.11 18.26
N ILE A 196 -3.47 14.47 19.13
CA ILE A 196 -3.22 15.27 20.34
C ILE A 196 -2.12 14.68 21.24
N LYS A 197 -2.13 13.35 21.43
CA LYS A 197 -1.13 12.67 22.27
C LYS A 197 0.30 12.87 21.75
N TYR A 198 0.49 12.84 20.43
CA TYR A 198 1.79 13.08 19.81
C TYR A 198 2.11 14.58 19.84
N LEU A 199 1.19 15.42 19.37
CA LEU A 199 1.41 16.86 19.21
C LEU A 199 1.65 17.56 20.54
N THR A 200 0.90 17.25 21.60
CA THR A 200 1.15 17.80 22.94
C THR A 200 2.53 17.42 23.45
N ARG A 201 3.00 16.20 23.21
CA ARG A 201 4.35 15.76 23.62
C ARG A 201 5.43 16.57 22.90
N GLU A 202 5.31 16.76 21.58
CA GLU A 202 6.32 17.49 20.80
C GLU A 202 6.26 19.00 21.03
N ARG A 203 5.06 19.59 21.19
CA ARG A 203 4.87 21.02 21.54
C ARG A 203 5.48 21.38 22.89
N ASN A 204 5.42 20.47 23.85
CA ASN A 204 5.97 20.67 25.20
C ASN A 204 7.46 20.33 25.29
N ARG A 205 8.10 19.94 24.18
CA ARG A 205 9.49 19.50 24.18
C ARG A 205 10.41 20.71 24.29
N THR A 206 11.27 20.71 25.31
CA THR A 206 12.24 21.79 25.55
C THR A 206 13.54 21.63 24.77
N LYS A 207 13.73 20.49 24.11
CA LYS A 207 14.90 20.17 23.29
C LYS A 207 14.43 19.64 21.94
N PRO A 208 15.15 19.93 20.84
CA PRO A 208 14.82 19.42 19.52
C PRO A 208 14.78 17.88 19.53
N ALA A 209 13.92 17.32 18.67
CA ALA A 209 13.82 15.88 18.50
C ALA A 209 15.18 15.29 18.09
N PRO A 210 15.59 14.14 18.67
CA PRO A 210 16.80 13.46 18.23
C PRO A 210 16.63 13.01 16.78
N ALA A 211 17.74 12.96 16.05
CA ALA A 211 17.76 12.43 14.70
C ALA A 211 17.20 10.99 14.69
N LEU A 212 16.30 10.72 13.75
CA LEU A 212 15.69 9.40 13.58
C LEU A 212 16.71 8.49 12.90
N THR A 213 17.13 7.43 13.59
CA THR A 213 18.06 6.42 13.04
C THR A 213 17.36 5.33 12.25
N ASP A 214 16.05 5.18 12.43
CA ASP A 214 15.20 4.21 11.74
C ASP A 214 14.00 4.97 11.14
N ALA A 215 13.85 4.88 9.82
CA ALA A 215 12.77 5.52 9.07
C ALA A 215 11.39 5.03 9.54
N ASN A 216 11.26 3.81 10.08
CA ASN A 216 10.00 3.31 10.62
C ASN A 216 9.54 4.07 11.88
N ASN A 217 10.39 4.94 12.45
CA ASN A 217 10.06 5.79 13.58
C ASN A 217 9.65 7.22 13.19
N SER A 218 9.67 7.59 11.90
CA SER A 218 9.12 8.86 11.43
C SER A 218 7.61 8.73 11.25
N ILE A 219 6.82 9.37 12.12
CA ILE A 219 5.35 9.37 11.95
C ILE A 219 4.95 10.06 10.64
N ALA A 220 5.65 11.13 10.25
CA ALA A 220 5.34 11.88 9.03
C ALA A 220 5.54 10.98 7.78
N SER A 221 6.64 10.23 7.73
CA SER A 221 6.90 9.31 6.62
C SER A 221 5.83 8.22 6.51
N ILE A 222 5.41 7.65 7.64
CA ILE A 222 4.40 6.57 7.66
C ILE A 222 3.00 7.09 7.36
N LEU A 223 2.64 8.27 7.83
CA LEU A 223 1.37 8.92 7.48
C LEU A 223 1.32 9.24 5.99
N CYS A 224 2.41 9.79 5.44
CA CYS A 224 2.51 10.09 4.02
C CYS A 224 2.42 8.80 3.19
N GLU A 225 3.15 7.74 3.55
CA GLU A 225 3.08 6.42 2.89
C GLU A 225 1.66 5.84 2.92
N ALA A 226 0.98 5.91 4.07
CA ALA A 226 -0.42 5.49 4.17
C ALA A 226 -1.34 6.37 3.31
N ALA A 227 -1.20 7.71 3.36
CA ALA A 227 -2.04 8.63 2.59
C ALA A 227 -2.01 8.33 1.09
N HIS A 228 -0.84 8.05 0.53
CA HIS A 228 -0.69 7.66 -0.89
C HIS A 228 -1.44 6.36 -1.24
N LEU A 229 -1.50 5.38 -0.33
CA LEU A 229 -2.28 4.15 -0.54
C LEU A 229 -3.79 4.42 -0.58
N PHE A 230 -4.24 5.43 0.18
CA PHE A 230 -5.64 5.83 0.28
C PHE A 230 -6.07 6.81 -0.80
N ALA A 231 -5.16 7.57 -1.41
CA ALA A 231 -5.43 8.57 -2.45
C ALA A 231 -5.87 7.97 -3.81
N GLN A 232 -6.34 6.72 -3.84
CA GLN A 232 -6.82 6.05 -5.05
C GLN A 232 -8.31 6.32 -5.24
N GLU A 233 -8.65 6.76 -6.45
CA GLU A 233 -10.01 7.19 -6.79
C GLU A 233 -11.03 6.04 -6.78
N GLY A 234 -12.23 6.31 -6.29
CA GLY A 234 -13.42 5.45 -6.39
C GLY A 234 -13.41 4.22 -5.48
N GLN A 235 -12.49 4.12 -4.52
CA GLN A 235 -12.38 2.97 -3.62
C GLN A 235 -12.95 3.26 -2.24
N GLN A 236 -13.60 2.27 -1.63
CA GLN A 236 -14.16 2.41 -0.29
C GLN A 236 -13.31 1.69 0.77
N CYS A 237 -13.09 2.35 1.89
CA CYS A 237 -12.56 1.75 3.11
C CYS A 237 -13.61 1.86 4.22
N GLN A 238 -14.15 0.71 4.67
CA GLN A 238 -15.13 0.65 5.77
C GLN A 238 -16.28 1.66 5.62
N SER A 239 -16.91 1.69 4.44
CA SER A 239 -18.00 2.58 4.03
C SER A 239 -17.66 4.08 3.93
N VAL A 240 -16.38 4.44 3.90
CA VAL A 240 -15.88 5.80 3.64
C VAL A 240 -15.05 5.78 2.35
N LEU A 241 -15.09 6.85 1.55
CA LEU A 241 -14.22 6.96 0.39
C LEU A 241 -12.74 7.00 0.83
N SER A 242 -11.89 6.28 0.13
CA SER A 242 -10.48 6.13 0.49
C SER A 242 -9.75 7.46 0.40
N GLU A 243 -10.09 8.27 -0.58
CA GLU A 243 -9.57 9.62 -0.82
C GLU A 243 -9.90 10.56 0.35
N HIS A 244 -11.08 10.41 0.96
CA HIS A 244 -11.41 11.17 2.18
C HIS A 244 -10.47 10.80 3.34
N VAL A 245 -10.14 9.51 3.46
CA VAL A 245 -9.15 9.04 4.44
C VAL A 245 -7.76 9.59 4.12
N ALA A 246 -7.38 9.65 2.85
CA ALA A 246 -6.11 10.22 2.42
C ALA A 246 -5.98 11.69 2.82
N ILE A 247 -7.05 12.49 2.64
CA ILE A 247 -7.07 13.90 3.06
C ILE A 247 -6.80 14.03 4.56
N VAL A 248 -7.48 13.23 5.40
CA VAL A 248 -7.24 13.24 6.86
C VAL A 248 -5.79 12.86 7.19
N LEU A 249 -5.24 11.85 6.53
CA LEU A 249 -3.86 11.41 6.74
C LEU A 249 -2.84 12.47 6.32
N TYR A 250 -3.02 13.14 5.17
CA TYR A 250 -2.17 14.25 4.75
C TYR A 250 -2.30 15.45 5.70
N ALA A 251 -3.52 15.82 6.10
CA ALA A 251 -3.77 16.89 7.06
C ALA A 251 -3.03 16.62 8.38
N THR A 252 -3.19 15.42 8.96
CA THR A 252 -2.47 15.00 10.16
C THR A 252 -0.96 14.98 9.94
N CYS A 253 -0.49 14.50 8.78
CA CYS A 253 0.94 14.51 8.42
C CYS A 253 1.53 15.92 8.43
N SER A 254 0.78 16.90 7.91
CA SER A 254 1.20 18.30 7.84
C SER A 254 1.39 18.94 9.23
N LEU A 255 0.64 18.46 10.23
CA LEU A 255 0.73 18.95 11.61
C LEU A 255 1.92 18.35 12.37
N VAL A 256 2.29 17.10 12.07
CA VAL A 256 3.40 16.41 12.74
C VAL A 256 4.75 16.64 12.07
N CYS A 257 4.77 16.85 10.74
CA CYS A 257 5.99 17.04 9.95
C CYS A 257 6.94 18.12 10.52
N PRO A 258 6.48 19.29 10.99
CA PRO A 258 7.37 20.32 11.54
C PRO A 258 8.17 19.89 12.77
N TYR A 259 7.74 18.84 13.46
CA TYR A 259 8.39 18.33 14.67
C TYR A 259 9.36 17.19 14.39
N GLU A 260 9.41 16.67 13.16
CA GLU A 260 10.34 15.63 12.76
C GLU A 260 11.48 16.18 11.90
N PRO A 261 12.70 15.65 12.04
CA PRO A 261 13.76 15.89 11.08
C PRO A 261 13.43 15.10 9.80
N THR A 262 12.58 15.65 8.94
CA THR A 262 12.19 15.02 7.68
C THR A 262 13.27 15.19 6.60
N PHE A 263 13.39 14.19 5.73
CA PHE A 263 14.27 14.23 4.56
C PHE A 263 13.65 15.10 3.46
N GLY A 264 13.73 16.43 3.61
CA GLY A 264 13.38 17.37 2.54
C GLY A 264 11.89 17.47 2.19
N ILE A 265 11.00 16.82 2.95
CA ILE A 265 9.55 17.01 2.84
C ILE A 265 9.14 18.08 3.84
N THR A 266 8.60 19.19 3.35
CA THR A 266 8.12 20.30 4.14
C THR A 266 6.64 20.15 4.46
N LYS A 267 6.16 20.96 5.41
CA LYS A 267 4.72 21.10 5.68
C LYS A 267 3.98 21.45 4.38
N ASP A 268 4.51 22.39 3.60
CA ASP A 268 3.85 22.92 2.41
C ASP A 268 3.71 21.88 1.30
N ASP A 269 4.69 21.00 1.14
CA ASP A 269 4.60 19.85 0.23
C ASP A 269 3.41 18.94 0.58
N ILE A 270 3.18 18.72 1.87
CA ILE A 270 2.07 17.88 2.35
C ILE A 270 0.73 18.58 2.17
N TYR A 271 0.67 19.89 2.42
CA TYR A 271 -0.53 20.69 2.13
C TYR A 271 -0.88 20.65 0.66
N TYR A 272 0.11 20.73 -0.22
CA TYR A 272 -0.10 20.62 -1.66
C TYR A 272 -0.72 19.28 -2.04
N LEU A 273 -0.19 18.16 -1.53
CA LEU A 273 -0.76 16.82 -1.77
C LEU A 273 -2.19 16.69 -1.23
N MET A 274 -2.46 17.23 -0.04
CA MET A 274 -3.81 17.28 0.53
C MET A 274 -4.78 18.02 -0.39
N ILE A 275 -4.40 19.21 -0.87
CA ILE A 275 -5.21 20.02 -1.78
C ILE A 275 -5.43 19.29 -3.09
N GLN A 276 -4.40 18.64 -3.66
CA GLN A 276 -4.55 17.87 -4.91
C GLN A 276 -5.62 16.77 -4.78
N VAL A 277 -5.57 15.96 -3.72
CA VAL A 277 -6.57 14.92 -3.48
C VAL A 277 -7.95 15.52 -3.19
N TYR A 278 -8.00 16.64 -2.48
CA TYR A 278 -9.25 17.36 -2.24
C TYR A 278 -9.88 17.86 -3.55
N THR A 279 -9.07 18.40 -4.46
CA THR A 279 -9.52 18.89 -5.77
C THR A 279 -9.90 17.78 -6.74
N SER A 280 -9.29 16.60 -6.64
CA SER A 280 -9.61 15.47 -7.53
C SER A 280 -10.94 14.77 -7.21
N LEU A 281 -11.60 15.12 -6.11
CA LEU A 281 -12.88 14.54 -5.69
C LEU A 281 -14.11 15.08 -6.45
N GLU A 282 -13.91 15.86 -7.51
CA GLU A 282 -14.90 16.46 -8.42
C GLU A 282 -16.02 17.32 -7.78
N ASP A 283 -16.11 17.44 -6.46
CA ASP A 283 -16.95 18.42 -5.76
C ASP A 283 -16.25 19.79 -5.67
N LEU A 284 -16.11 20.46 -6.82
CA LEU A 284 -15.73 21.88 -6.89
C LEU A 284 -16.79 22.82 -6.26
N ASP A 285 -17.89 22.28 -5.73
CA ASP A 285 -18.88 23.03 -4.95
C ASP A 285 -18.43 23.33 -3.50
N TYR A 286 -17.33 22.73 -3.02
CA TYR A 286 -16.73 23.09 -1.74
C TYR A 286 -15.34 23.72 -1.90
N LYS A 287 -15.38 25.07 -1.97
CA LYS A 287 -14.31 26.02 -1.66
C LYS A 287 -13.41 25.46 -0.54
N ILE A 288 -12.09 25.42 -0.68
CA ILE A 288 -11.17 26.50 -0.26
C ILE A 288 -9.76 26.11 -0.76
N VAL A 289 -9.15 26.93 -1.62
CA VAL A 289 -7.69 27.14 -1.58
C VAL A 289 -7.55 28.35 -0.69
N ASP A 290 -7.00 28.19 0.51
CA ASP A 290 -6.83 29.31 1.42
C ASP A 290 -5.73 30.23 0.88
N ILE A 291 -6.14 31.38 0.40
CA ILE A 291 -5.26 32.40 -0.19
C ILE A 291 -4.27 32.92 0.87
N TYR A 292 -4.61 32.82 2.15
CA TYR A 292 -3.74 33.20 3.27
C TYR A 292 -2.73 32.13 3.65
N ALA A 293 -2.90 30.90 3.17
CA ALA A 293 -1.95 29.79 3.36
C ALA A 293 -0.99 29.61 2.15
N LEU A 294 -1.23 30.32 1.05
CA LEU A 294 -0.31 30.31 -0.10
C LEU A 294 0.97 31.07 0.26
N ASP A 295 2.11 30.40 0.11
CA ASP A 295 3.40 31.09 0.21
C ASP A 295 3.55 32.05 -0.98
N SER A 296 3.34 33.34 -0.71
CA SER A 296 3.52 34.43 -1.66
C SER A 296 4.95 34.53 -2.24
N ALA A 297 5.94 33.86 -1.65
CA ALA A 297 7.30 33.80 -2.18
C ALA A 297 7.45 32.83 -3.36
N HIS A 298 6.55 31.85 -3.50
CA HIS A 298 6.62 30.83 -4.55
C HIS A 298 5.69 31.15 -5.72
N VAL A 299 6.26 31.82 -6.73
CA VAL A 299 5.59 32.25 -7.97
C VAL A 299 4.80 31.13 -8.64
N TRP A 300 5.32 29.89 -8.63
CA TRP A 300 4.67 28.73 -9.24
C TRP A 300 3.33 28.37 -8.58
N HIS A 301 3.28 28.35 -7.25
CA HIS A 301 2.05 28.01 -6.51
C HIS A 301 0.97 29.07 -6.71
N MET A 302 1.37 30.34 -6.64
CA MET A 302 0.49 31.47 -6.92
C MET A 302 -0.03 31.44 -8.36
N PHE A 303 0.83 31.11 -9.34
CA PHE A 303 0.46 30.95 -10.74
C PHE A 303 -0.61 29.87 -10.93
N ASN A 304 -0.38 28.66 -10.41
CA ASN A 304 -1.35 27.56 -10.58
C ASN A 304 -2.66 27.82 -9.82
N ALA A 305 -2.58 28.46 -8.64
CA ALA A 305 -3.78 28.85 -7.89
C ALA A 305 -4.61 29.91 -8.63
N LEU A 306 -3.97 30.85 -9.34
CA LEU A 306 -4.66 31.81 -10.20
C LEU A 306 -5.35 31.12 -11.38
N LEU A 307 -4.64 30.20 -12.07
CA LEU A 307 -5.22 29.44 -13.18
C LEU A 307 -6.48 28.69 -12.74
N ILE A 308 -6.40 27.97 -11.61
CA ILE A 308 -7.55 27.25 -11.04
C ILE A 308 -8.70 28.21 -10.70
N ALA A 309 -8.40 29.35 -10.08
CA ALA A 309 -9.43 30.34 -9.74
C ALA A 309 -10.14 30.90 -10.98
N ILE A 310 -9.41 31.06 -12.09
CA ILE A 310 -9.98 31.47 -13.39
C ILE A 310 -10.83 30.35 -13.99
N GLU A 311 -10.35 29.10 -14.00
CA GLU A 311 -11.08 27.94 -14.55
C GLU A 311 -12.47 27.77 -13.93
N ILE A 312 -12.58 28.02 -12.62
CA ILE A 312 -13.81 27.82 -11.84
C ILE A 312 -14.62 29.11 -11.66
N ASP A 313 -14.23 30.20 -12.33
CA ASP A 313 -14.87 31.52 -12.23
C ASP A 313 -14.95 32.12 -10.80
N ASP A 314 -14.00 31.77 -9.91
CA ASP A 314 -13.85 32.38 -8.59
C ASP A 314 -13.08 33.71 -8.69
N LEU A 315 -13.75 34.72 -9.24
CA LEU A 315 -13.15 36.03 -9.52
C LEU A 315 -12.70 36.79 -8.26
N VAL A 316 -13.33 36.55 -7.11
CA VAL A 316 -12.94 37.18 -5.83
C VAL A 316 -11.58 36.64 -5.40
N ARG A 317 -11.37 35.32 -5.51
CA ARG A 317 -10.08 34.68 -5.22
C ARG A 317 -9.01 35.09 -6.22
N ALA A 318 -9.35 35.08 -7.51
CA ALA A 318 -8.44 35.50 -8.57
C ALA A 318 -7.97 36.95 -8.38
N GLN A 319 -8.83 37.84 -7.88
CA GLN A 319 -8.46 39.23 -7.55
C GLN A 319 -7.35 39.32 -6.49
N THR A 320 -7.46 38.54 -5.42
CA THR A 320 -6.47 38.54 -4.33
C THR A 320 -5.13 37.99 -4.81
N ILE A 321 -5.14 36.91 -5.60
CA ILE A 321 -3.91 36.30 -6.13
C ILE A 321 -3.27 37.19 -7.22
N GLU A 322 -4.08 37.81 -8.09
CA GLU A 322 -3.60 38.77 -9.10
C GLU A 322 -2.87 39.95 -8.45
N ALA A 323 -3.40 40.48 -7.36
CA ALA A 323 -2.77 41.60 -6.64
C ALA A 323 -1.33 41.28 -6.19
N SER A 324 -1.07 40.02 -5.81
CA SER A 324 0.27 39.54 -5.43
C SER A 324 1.18 39.26 -6.63
N LEU A 325 0.62 38.77 -7.74
CA LEU A 325 1.39 38.38 -8.93
C LEU A 325 1.69 39.53 -9.90
N LYS A 326 0.89 40.61 -9.87
CA LYS A 326 0.92 41.69 -10.87
C LYS A 326 2.29 42.36 -11.05
N GLN A 327 3.12 42.36 -10.02
CA GLN A 327 4.45 42.99 -10.04
C GLN A 327 5.56 42.11 -10.66
N LEU A 328 5.27 40.84 -10.96
CA LEU A 328 6.25 39.90 -11.45
C LEU A 328 6.42 39.97 -12.98
N VAL A 329 7.63 39.71 -13.47
CA VAL A 329 8.04 39.95 -14.87
C VAL A 329 7.85 38.72 -15.78
N TYR A 330 7.17 37.67 -15.32
CA TYR A 330 6.98 36.43 -16.08
C TYR A 330 5.86 36.59 -17.14
N PRO A 331 6.12 36.34 -18.44
CA PRO A 331 5.11 36.47 -19.50
C PRO A 331 3.86 35.60 -19.32
N ASP A 332 4.02 34.36 -18.87
CA ASP A 332 2.93 33.42 -18.59
C ASP A 332 2.08 33.85 -17.38
N VAL A 333 2.70 34.41 -16.35
CA VAL A 333 1.98 35.04 -15.22
C VAL A 333 1.17 36.24 -15.70
N GLN A 334 1.75 37.11 -16.54
CA GLN A 334 1.07 38.28 -17.07
C GLN A 334 -0.12 37.92 -17.97
N LEU A 335 -0.01 36.82 -18.72
CA LEU A 335 -1.12 36.24 -19.48
C LEU A 335 -2.29 35.88 -18.56
N LEU A 336 -2.06 35.14 -17.47
CA LEU A 336 -3.13 34.80 -16.51
C LEU A 336 -3.75 36.04 -15.85
N CYS A 337 -2.94 37.02 -15.46
CA CYS A 337 -3.44 38.28 -14.90
C CYS A 337 -4.30 39.06 -15.92
N SER A 338 -3.95 39.00 -17.21
CA SER A 338 -4.71 39.63 -18.30
C SER A 338 -6.02 38.89 -18.58
N LEU A 339 -5.97 37.56 -18.58
CA LEU A 339 -7.12 36.68 -18.71
C LEU A 339 -8.15 36.93 -17.59
N TYR A 340 -7.71 36.98 -16.33
CA TYR A 340 -8.57 37.36 -15.20
C TYR A 340 -9.21 38.75 -15.40
N LYS A 341 -8.45 39.75 -15.85
CA LYS A 341 -8.97 41.11 -16.10
C LYS A 341 -10.01 41.14 -17.21
N GLN A 342 -9.83 40.36 -18.27
CA GLN A 342 -10.83 40.26 -19.33
C GLN A 342 -12.11 39.60 -18.82
N ARG A 343 -12.00 38.47 -18.08
CA ARG A 343 -13.18 37.79 -17.50
C ARG A 343 -13.92 38.67 -16.49
N SER A 344 -13.21 39.41 -15.64
CA SER A 344 -13.84 40.33 -14.67
C SER A 344 -14.45 41.60 -15.29
N SER A 345 -13.92 42.07 -16.43
CA SER A 345 -14.47 43.24 -17.16
C SER A 345 -15.49 42.90 -18.24
N LEU A 346 -15.78 41.60 -18.46
CA LEU A 346 -16.67 41.09 -19.51
C LEU A 346 -16.31 41.60 -20.92
N SER A 347 -15.03 41.93 -21.17
CA SER A 347 -14.58 42.43 -22.48
C SER A 347 -14.32 41.27 -23.45
N ILE A 348 -14.97 41.29 -24.63
CA ILE A 348 -14.93 40.21 -25.62
C ILE A 348 -13.77 40.44 -26.61
N GLY A 349 -12.53 40.36 -26.12
CA GLY A 349 -11.31 40.59 -26.91
C GLY A 349 -10.37 39.38 -26.93
N HIS A 350 -10.85 38.23 -27.41
CA HIS A 350 -10.14 36.94 -27.36
C HIS A 350 -8.85 36.89 -28.20
N ASP A 351 -8.81 37.62 -29.32
CA ASP A 351 -7.69 37.55 -30.28
C ASP A 351 -6.33 37.97 -29.67
N THR A 352 -6.34 38.90 -28.71
CA THR A 352 -5.10 39.37 -28.07
C THR A 352 -4.54 38.36 -27.07
N LEU A 353 -5.40 37.65 -26.33
CA LEU A 353 -4.95 36.61 -25.39
C LEU A 353 -4.43 35.38 -26.12
N GLN A 354 -5.08 35.00 -27.23
CA GLN A 354 -4.60 33.90 -28.07
C GLN A 354 -3.19 34.18 -28.60
N GLN A 355 -2.94 35.40 -29.10
CA GLN A 355 -1.60 35.81 -29.55
C GLN A 355 -0.56 35.80 -28.42
N GLN A 356 -0.95 36.15 -27.19
CA GLN A 356 -0.06 36.08 -26.03
C GLN A 356 0.25 34.63 -25.62
N LEU A 357 -0.73 33.73 -25.71
CA LEU A 357 -0.51 32.30 -25.47
C LEU A 357 0.43 31.70 -26.53
N ASP A 358 0.21 32.00 -27.80
CA ASP A 358 1.09 31.56 -28.89
C ASP A 358 2.52 32.08 -28.70
N PHE A 359 2.67 33.31 -28.21
CA PHE A 359 3.97 33.88 -27.84
C PHE A 359 4.62 33.11 -26.68
N VAL A 360 3.89 32.77 -25.62
CA VAL A 360 4.41 31.95 -24.50
C VAL A 360 4.86 30.56 -24.97
N ILE A 361 4.10 29.93 -25.86
CA ILE A 361 4.47 28.64 -26.47
C ILE A 361 5.79 28.78 -27.24
N LEU A 362 5.93 29.83 -28.05
CA LEU A 362 7.16 30.11 -28.78
C LEU A 362 8.36 30.31 -27.84
N LEU A 363 8.17 31.03 -26.73
CA LEU A 363 9.21 31.24 -25.72
C LEU A 363 9.65 29.92 -25.08
N LEU A 364 8.72 29.00 -24.81
CA LEU A 364 9.05 27.67 -24.28
C LEU A 364 9.94 26.86 -25.22
N GLU A 365 9.68 26.94 -26.53
CA GLU A 365 10.39 26.15 -27.53
C GLU A 365 11.72 26.77 -28.01
N GLN A 366 11.77 28.11 -28.13
CA GLN A 366 12.83 28.79 -28.88
C GLN A 366 13.80 29.63 -28.02
N THR A 367 13.46 29.94 -26.76
CA THR A 367 14.27 30.83 -25.93
C THR A 367 14.50 30.32 -24.51
N GLN A 368 15.31 31.04 -23.73
CA GLN A 368 15.53 30.79 -22.30
C GLN A 368 14.89 31.88 -21.41
N ASP A 369 13.83 32.54 -21.90
CA ASP A 369 13.15 33.60 -21.15
C ASP A 369 12.45 33.10 -19.87
N PRO A 370 12.38 33.91 -18.81
CA PRO A 370 11.86 33.46 -17.52
C PRO A 370 10.35 33.19 -17.62
N LEU A 371 9.97 31.92 -17.56
CA LEU A 371 8.58 31.46 -17.49
C LEU A 371 8.37 30.65 -16.21
N ALA A 372 7.24 30.85 -15.54
CA ALA A 372 6.89 30.10 -14.33
C ALA A 372 6.72 28.60 -14.64
N ILE A 373 6.10 28.27 -15.78
CA ILE A 373 5.84 26.88 -16.21
C ILE A 373 7.10 26.10 -16.63
N ARG A 374 8.23 26.77 -16.94
CA ARG A 374 9.41 26.11 -17.50
C ARG A 374 10.05 25.08 -16.55
N ASN A 375 9.91 25.27 -15.25
CA ASN A 375 10.50 24.36 -14.26
C ASN A 375 9.74 23.02 -14.15
N GLN A 376 8.63 22.85 -14.87
CA GLN A 376 7.84 21.62 -14.90
C GLN A 376 8.31 20.65 -16.00
N THR A 377 7.87 19.40 -15.96
CA THR A 377 8.14 18.44 -17.04
C THR A 377 7.44 18.83 -18.34
N HIS A 378 7.95 18.38 -19.48
CA HIS A 378 7.33 18.66 -20.78
C HIS A 378 5.85 18.24 -20.87
N LYS A 379 5.48 17.13 -20.20
CA LYS A 379 4.08 16.67 -20.17
C LYS A 379 3.20 17.65 -19.40
N GLU A 380 3.66 18.13 -18.25
CA GLU A 380 2.93 19.09 -17.42
C GLU A 380 2.84 20.45 -18.11
N GLN A 381 3.91 20.90 -18.77
CA GLN A 381 3.91 22.14 -19.56
C GLN A 381 2.80 22.13 -20.61
N LEU A 382 2.65 21.03 -21.36
CA LEU A 382 1.58 20.87 -22.35
C LEU A 382 0.18 20.91 -21.71
N ASP A 383 -0.01 20.21 -20.59
CA ASP A 383 -1.28 20.20 -19.85
C ASP A 383 -1.68 21.61 -19.40
N ILE A 384 -0.73 22.37 -18.84
CA ILE A 384 -0.97 23.75 -18.40
C ILE A 384 -1.33 24.66 -19.59
N ILE A 385 -0.64 24.52 -20.72
CA ILE A 385 -0.95 25.29 -21.93
C ILE A 385 -2.37 25.01 -22.40
N ASP A 386 -2.77 23.74 -22.42
CA ASP A 386 -4.11 23.34 -22.85
C ASP A 386 -5.19 23.89 -21.90
N ARG A 387 -4.93 23.88 -20.60
CA ARG A 387 -5.79 24.50 -19.58
C ARG A 387 -5.96 26.01 -19.78
N ILE A 388 -4.86 26.74 -20.02
CA ILE A 388 -4.91 28.17 -20.32
C ILE A 388 -5.71 28.41 -21.60
N ARG A 389 -5.47 27.61 -22.64
CA ARG A 389 -6.20 27.71 -23.91
C ARG A 389 -7.70 27.53 -23.72
N ASN A 390 -8.13 26.61 -22.86
CA ASN A 390 -9.54 26.38 -22.56
C ASN A 390 -10.20 27.54 -21.81
N CYS A 391 -9.41 28.39 -21.16
CA CYS A 391 -9.91 29.55 -20.43
C CYS A 391 -10.02 30.82 -21.29
N ILE A 392 -9.27 30.89 -22.40
CA ILE A 392 -9.33 31.98 -23.39
C ILE A 392 -10.54 31.77 -24.29
#